data_AF-A0A931AGP2-F1
#
_entry.id   AF-A0A931AGP2-F1
#
_cell.length_a   1.000
_cell.length_b   1.000
_cell.length_c   1.000
_cell.angle_alpha   90.00
_cell.angle_beta   90.00
_cell.angle_gamma   90.00
#
_symmetry.space_group_name_H-M   'P 1'
#
loop_
_entity.id
_entity.type
_entity.pdbx_description
1 polymer ?
#
loop_
_entity_poly.entity_id
_entity_poly.type
_entity_poly.pdbx_seq_one_letter_code
_entity_poly.pdbx_strand_id
1 'polypeptide(L)'
;MPGLLVLMGSGETSPTMVEIHRAAARALRAGARAVLLDTPYAFQENRADISARARRYFARSVGLEVEVATGITGADWVFSGPGSPTYALDRWAGSGVAGDLRARVRAREGVTVLASAAACTAGLATVPVYEIYKVGADPHWRPGLDLLEPLGLRAVLIPHFDNTEGGTHDTRYCYLGERRLSRMERELPPGTAVLGLDEHTALTIDLESEMVRVAGRGGLTVRRGGSFAVLPAGTCTDLAEIRRLAAGGAAAPAPATAADSAGPASASAADSAAPASALAGATLEETIQSCEKLFRSAVAKPDMVAAARSVLELEAEMVKWAADTEEDAGGVDQARELMRLLIARLGELAATASVRSLSLPALVDPLLGLREGLRNEGRYDLADALRAALLQAGVVVEDTPDGPRWTLTS
;
A
#
# COMPACT_ATOMS: atom_id res chain seq x y z
N MET A 1 -14.98 22.61 -16.46
CA MET A 1 -14.04 22.25 -15.38
C MET A 1 -12.78 21.74 -16.03
N PRO A 2 -11.58 22.06 -15.51
CA PRO A 2 -10.33 21.58 -16.09
C PRO A 2 -10.32 20.04 -16.15
N GLY A 3 -9.82 19.49 -17.25
CA GLY A 3 -9.71 18.06 -17.45
C GLY A 3 -8.53 17.47 -16.70
N LEU A 4 -8.71 16.31 -16.08
CA LEU A 4 -7.65 15.58 -15.40
C LEU A 4 -7.69 14.11 -15.80
N LEU A 5 -6.55 13.56 -16.22
CA LEU A 5 -6.39 12.12 -16.42
C LEU A 5 -5.46 11.57 -15.35
N VAL A 6 -5.96 10.61 -14.56
CA VAL A 6 -5.21 9.91 -13.52
C VAL A 6 -5.15 8.44 -13.90
N LEU A 7 -3.93 7.92 -14.01
CA LEU A 7 -3.66 6.52 -14.32
C LEU A 7 -2.92 5.90 -13.14
N MET A 8 -3.43 4.81 -12.57
CA MET A 8 -2.84 4.17 -11.38
C MET A 8 -2.35 2.77 -11.71
N GLY A 9 -1.17 2.43 -11.20
CA GLY A 9 -0.57 1.10 -11.33
C GLY A 9 -1.29 0.05 -10.48
N SER A 10 -1.65 0.39 -9.24
CA SER A 10 -2.41 -0.49 -8.32
C SER A 10 -2.94 0.31 -7.11
N GLY A 11 -3.63 -0.36 -6.19
CA GLY A 11 -4.03 0.15 -4.89
C GLY A 11 -5.12 1.21 -4.95
N GLU A 12 -6.00 1.14 -5.93
CA GLU A 12 -6.95 2.19 -6.28
C GLU A 12 -7.92 2.60 -5.18
N THR A 13 -8.17 1.72 -4.22
CA THR A 13 -9.01 1.97 -3.04
C THR A 13 -8.25 1.71 -1.73
N SER A 14 -6.91 1.76 -1.79
CA SER A 14 -6.05 1.61 -0.63
C SER A 14 -5.79 2.95 0.07
N PRO A 15 -5.30 2.93 1.32
CA PRO A 15 -4.90 4.14 2.04
C PRO A 15 -3.81 4.96 1.33
N THR A 16 -2.93 4.32 0.54
CA THR A 16 -1.82 5.00 -0.14
C THR A 16 -2.29 5.92 -1.27
N MET A 17 -3.51 5.71 -1.79
CA MET A 17 -4.07 6.47 -2.91
C MET A 17 -5.03 7.59 -2.50
N VAL A 18 -5.37 7.70 -1.22
CA VAL A 18 -6.41 8.62 -0.73
C VAL A 18 -6.12 10.08 -1.11
N GLU A 19 -4.88 10.54 -0.94
CA GLU A 19 -4.53 11.94 -1.23
C GLU A 19 -4.57 12.27 -2.73
N ILE A 20 -4.28 11.31 -3.60
CA ILE A 20 -4.37 11.48 -5.05
C ILE A 20 -5.84 11.65 -5.45
N HIS A 21 -6.73 10.80 -4.92
CA HIS A 21 -8.17 10.95 -5.14
C HIS A 21 -8.73 12.25 -4.56
N ARG A 22 -8.30 12.65 -3.35
CA ARG A 22 -8.70 13.93 -2.75
C ARG A 22 -8.26 15.12 -3.58
N ALA A 23 -7.04 15.09 -4.12
CA ALA A 23 -6.55 16.13 -5.00
C ALA A 23 -7.36 16.21 -6.30
N ALA A 24 -7.68 15.05 -6.90
CA ALA A 24 -8.52 14.97 -8.09
C ALA A 24 -9.97 15.44 -7.83
N ALA A 25 -10.53 15.09 -6.67
CA ALA A 25 -11.88 15.49 -6.26
C ALA A 25 -11.98 16.99 -5.92
N ARG A 26 -10.91 17.61 -5.42
CA ARG A 26 -10.86 19.07 -5.13
C ARG A 26 -11.07 19.94 -6.36
N ALA A 27 -10.81 19.41 -7.57
CA ALA A 27 -11.06 20.13 -8.82
C ALA A 27 -12.55 20.15 -9.21
N LEU A 28 -13.40 19.39 -8.51
CA LEU A 28 -14.82 19.26 -8.83
C LEU A 28 -15.65 20.39 -8.23
N ARG A 29 -16.66 20.84 -8.98
CA ARG A 29 -17.69 21.77 -8.51
C ARG A 29 -18.60 21.12 -7.48
N ALA A 30 -19.27 21.93 -6.67
CA ALA A 30 -20.35 21.46 -5.80
C ALA A 30 -21.45 20.75 -6.62
N GLY A 31 -21.91 19.59 -6.14
CA GLY A 31 -22.90 18.76 -6.83
C GLY A 31 -22.38 18.10 -8.11
N ALA A 32 -21.06 17.89 -8.23
CA ALA A 32 -20.48 17.13 -9.32
C ALA A 32 -20.99 15.69 -9.33
N ARG A 33 -21.32 15.19 -10.52
CA ARG A 33 -21.72 13.79 -10.73
C ARG A 33 -20.46 12.91 -10.82
N ALA A 34 -20.26 12.06 -9.83
CA ALA A 34 -19.13 11.13 -9.78
C ALA A 34 -19.59 9.69 -10.02
N VAL A 35 -19.07 9.08 -11.08
CA VAL A 35 -19.46 7.74 -11.54
C VAL A 35 -18.35 6.72 -11.29
N LEU A 36 -18.73 5.60 -10.73
CA LEU A 36 -17.94 4.38 -10.69
C LEU A 36 -18.43 3.42 -11.78
N LEU A 37 -17.53 3.02 -12.67
CA LEU A 37 -17.76 1.96 -13.67
C LEU A 37 -17.37 0.62 -13.07
N ASP A 38 -18.36 -0.24 -12.81
CA ASP A 38 -18.14 -1.61 -12.32
C ASP A 38 -17.73 -2.59 -13.43
N THR A 39 -17.70 -2.11 -14.69
CA THR A 39 -17.57 -2.94 -15.89
C THR A 39 -16.38 -3.92 -15.84
N PRO A 40 -15.16 -3.54 -15.44
CA PRO A 40 -14.02 -4.45 -15.48
C PRO A 40 -14.19 -5.69 -14.58
N TYR A 41 -14.97 -5.60 -13.50
CA TYR A 41 -15.23 -6.71 -12.58
C TYR A 41 -16.71 -7.17 -12.59
N ALA A 42 -17.54 -6.65 -13.50
CA ALA A 42 -18.98 -6.96 -13.53
C ALA A 42 -19.30 -8.44 -13.84
N PHE A 43 -18.31 -9.22 -14.28
CA PHE A 43 -18.44 -10.68 -14.46
C PHE A 43 -18.35 -11.47 -13.14
N GLN A 44 -17.84 -10.85 -12.07
CA GLN A 44 -17.63 -11.53 -10.79
C GLN A 44 -18.93 -11.64 -9.99
N GLU A 45 -19.12 -12.75 -9.26
CA GLU A 45 -20.33 -12.99 -8.46
C GLU A 45 -20.44 -12.01 -7.27
N ASN A 46 -19.32 -11.54 -6.74
CA ASN A 46 -19.21 -10.57 -5.65
C ASN A 46 -19.25 -9.10 -6.15
N ARG A 47 -19.62 -8.81 -7.40
CA ARG A 47 -19.63 -7.45 -7.99
C ARG A 47 -20.28 -6.38 -7.10
N ALA A 48 -21.40 -6.71 -6.47
CA ALA A 48 -22.16 -5.77 -5.64
C ALA A 48 -21.39 -5.37 -4.37
N ASP A 49 -20.63 -6.30 -3.83
CA ASP A 49 -19.79 -6.11 -2.65
C ASP A 49 -18.55 -5.26 -2.98
N ILE A 50 -17.88 -5.53 -4.11
CA ILE A 50 -16.77 -4.70 -4.62
C ILE A 50 -17.23 -3.25 -4.82
N SER A 51 -18.35 -3.07 -5.52
CA SER A 51 -18.96 -1.74 -5.71
C SER A 51 -19.32 -1.07 -4.39
N ALA A 52 -19.88 -1.80 -3.42
CA ALA A 52 -20.23 -1.25 -2.11
C ALA A 52 -18.99 -0.81 -1.30
N ARG A 53 -17.90 -1.59 -1.34
CA ARG A 53 -16.61 -1.21 -0.73
C ARG A 53 -16.03 0.04 -1.36
N ALA A 54 -15.97 0.10 -2.69
CA ALA A 54 -15.45 1.28 -3.39
C ALA A 54 -16.28 2.54 -3.07
N ARG A 55 -17.62 2.45 -3.09
CA ARG A 55 -18.49 3.57 -2.68
C ARG A 55 -18.20 4.04 -1.26
N ARG A 56 -18.04 3.10 -0.32
CA ARG A 56 -17.71 3.40 1.08
C ARG A 56 -16.34 4.07 1.21
N TYR A 57 -15.34 3.61 0.44
CA TYR A 57 -14.02 4.22 0.39
C TYR A 57 -14.09 5.67 -0.08
N PHE A 58 -14.73 5.94 -1.21
CA PHE A 58 -14.84 7.30 -1.74
C PHE A 58 -15.60 8.22 -0.79
N ALA A 59 -16.71 7.75 -0.20
CA ALA A 59 -17.48 8.56 0.75
C ALA A 59 -16.70 8.87 2.03
N ARG A 60 -16.04 7.88 2.65
CA ARG A 60 -15.40 8.04 3.96
C ARG A 60 -13.98 8.59 3.89
N SER A 61 -13.18 8.08 2.96
CA SER A 61 -11.76 8.41 2.86
C SER A 61 -11.52 9.61 1.96
N VAL A 62 -12.24 9.72 0.85
CA VAL A 62 -12.04 10.81 -0.13
C VAL A 62 -12.99 11.99 0.12
N GLY A 63 -14.18 11.74 0.66
CA GLY A 63 -15.24 12.74 0.80
C GLY A 63 -16.02 12.96 -0.50
N LEU A 64 -16.07 11.95 -1.37
CA LEU A 64 -16.76 11.99 -2.66
C LEU A 64 -17.87 10.93 -2.71
N GLU A 65 -19.11 11.36 -2.89
CA GLU A 65 -20.23 10.44 -3.11
C GLU A 65 -20.21 9.95 -4.56
N VAL A 66 -20.11 8.63 -4.74
CA VAL A 66 -20.04 8.01 -6.08
C VAL A 66 -21.23 7.08 -6.30
N GLU A 67 -21.77 7.15 -7.52
CA GLU A 67 -22.81 6.23 -7.99
C GLU A 67 -22.23 5.19 -8.95
N VAL A 68 -22.77 3.97 -8.91
CA VAL A 68 -22.42 2.94 -9.89
C VAL A 68 -23.33 3.13 -11.09
N ALA A 69 -22.76 3.28 -12.28
CA ALA A 69 -23.53 3.44 -13.51
C ALA A 69 -22.89 2.66 -14.66
N THR A 70 -23.70 2.34 -15.66
CA THR A 70 -23.25 1.65 -16.89
C THR A 70 -22.73 2.60 -17.96
N GLY A 71 -22.81 3.91 -17.72
CA GLY A 71 -22.42 4.95 -18.67
C GLY A 71 -22.03 6.26 -17.98
N ILE A 72 -21.33 7.11 -18.70
CA ILE A 72 -20.62 8.27 -18.13
C ILE A 72 -21.09 9.62 -18.66
N THR A 73 -22.15 9.65 -19.46
CA THR A 73 -22.70 10.90 -20.00
C THR A 73 -23.01 11.90 -18.89
N GLY A 74 -22.44 13.10 -18.99
CA GLY A 74 -22.60 14.15 -17.96
C GLY A 74 -21.90 13.88 -16.63
N ALA A 75 -21.04 12.85 -16.54
CA ALA A 75 -20.20 12.64 -15.36
C ALA A 75 -19.07 13.68 -15.31
N ASP A 76 -18.96 14.36 -14.18
CA ASP A 76 -17.87 15.29 -13.89
C ASP A 76 -16.59 14.54 -13.47
N TRP A 77 -16.76 13.37 -12.86
CA TRP A 77 -15.69 12.47 -12.42
C TRP A 77 -16.07 11.04 -12.76
N VAL A 78 -15.13 10.26 -13.28
CA VAL A 78 -15.32 8.83 -13.54
C VAL A 78 -14.13 8.06 -12.99
N PHE A 79 -14.44 6.95 -12.36
CA PHE A 79 -13.46 5.97 -11.93
C PHE A 79 -13.79 4.58 -12.47
N SER A 80 -12.75 3.87 -12.88
CA SER A 80 -12.80 2.45 -13.21
C SER A 80 -11.53 1.80 -12.68
N GLY A 81 -11.68 0.66 -12.00
CA GLY A 81 -10.58 0.03 -11.28
C GLY A 81 -10.31 -1.42 -11.70
N PRO A 82 -10.23 -2.36 -10.75
CA PRO A 82 -9.64 -3.69 -10.92
C PRO A 82 -10.56 -4.63 -11.71
N GLY A 83 -10.01 -5.76 -12.17
CA GLY A 83 -10.77 -6.81 -12.87
C GLY A 83 -10.11 -7.23 -14.18
N SER A 84 -10.91 -7.44 -15.23
CA SER A 84 -10.42 -7.90 -16.54
C SER A 84 -10.34 -6.75 -17.55
N PRO A 85 -9.15 -6.43 -18.10
CA PRO A 85 -9.00 -5.42 -19.14
C PRO A 85 -9.78 -5.76 -20.42
N THR A 86 -9.74 -7.02 -20.84
CA THR A 86 -10.40 -7.51 -22.07
C THR A 86 -11.92 -7.50 -21.94
N TYR A 87 -12.44 -7.94 -20.79
CA TYR A 87 -13.87 -7.87 -20.51
C TYR A 87 -14.36 -6.41 -20.52
N ALA A 88 -13.62 -5.49 -19.89
CA ALA A 88 -13.94 -4.07 -19.91
C ALA A 88 -14.01 -3.52 -21.33
N LEU A 89 -12.98 -3.78 -22.14
CA LEU A 89 -12.91 -3.33 -23.53
C LEU A 89 -14.10 -3.81 -24.36
N ASP A 90 -14.44 -5.10 -24.29
CA ASP A 90 -15.54 -5.68 -25.07
C ASP A 90 -16.89 -5.07 -24.68
N ARG A 91 -17.12 -4.85 -23.38
CA ARG A 91 -18.35 -4.24 -22.87
C ARG A 91 -18.45 -2.74 -23.18
N TRP A 92 -17.35 -2.00 -23.07
CA TRP A 92 -17.33 -0.56 -23.38
C TRP A 92 -17.44 -0.29 -24.87
N ALA A 93 -16.89 -1.15 -25.72
CA ALA A 93 -17.08 -1.08 -27.16
C ALA A 93 -18.57 -1.30 -27.53
N GLY A 94 -19.22 -2.29 -26.93
CA GLY A 94 -20.63 -2.60 -27.19
C GLY A 94 -21.65 -1.59 -26.63
N SER A 95 -21.26 -0.76 -25.66
CA SER A 95 -22.17 0.18 -24.96
C SER A 95 -21.95 1.65 -25.30
N GLY A 96 -20.89 1.99 -26.05
CA GLY A 96 -20.53 3.38 -26.39
C GLY A 96 -19.64 4.09 -25.36
N VAL A 97 -19.45 3.50 -24.17
CA VAL A 97 -18.58 4.06 -23.10
C VAL A 97 -17.14 4.27 -23.57
N ALA A 98 -16.62 3.40 -24.45
CA ALA A 98 -15.30 3.59 -25.04
C ALA A 98 -15.21 4.89 -25.86
N GLY A 99 -16.28 5.24 -26.58
CA GLY A 99 -16.39 6.50 -27.31
C GLY A 99 -16.45 7.69 -26.37
N ASP A 100 -17.26 7.61 -25.32
CA ASP A 100 -17.39 8.68 -24.33
C ASP A 100 -16.07 8.95 -23.58
N LEU A 101 -15.33 7.90 -23.20
CA LEU A 101 -14.00 8.01 -22.57
C LEU A 101 -12.98 8.68 -23.50
N ARG A 102 -12.99 8.36 -24.80
CA ARG A 102 -12.14 9.06 -25.78
C ARG A 102 -12.56 10.51 -25.96
N ALA A 103 -13.87 10.76 -26.08
CA ALA A 103 -14.42 12.08 -26.34
C ALA A 103 -14.07 13.05 -25.20
N ARG A 104 -14.24 12.62 -23.94
CA ARG A 104 -13.92 13.48 -22.79
C ARG A 104 -12.44 13.82 -22.65
N VAL A 105 -11.54 12.86 -22.91
CA VAL A 105 -10.08 13.13 -22.85
C VAL A 105 -9.68 14.07 -23.98
N ARG A 106 -10.22 13.86 -25.19
CA ARG A 106 -10.01 14.74 -26.35
C ARG A 106 -10.57 16.15 -26.12
N ALA A 107 -11.73 16.26 -25.48
CA ALA A 107 -12.33 17.53 -25.09
C ALA A 107 -11.61 18.19 -23.90
N ARG A 108 -10.71 17.46 -23.21
CA ARG A 108 -10.00 17.91 -22.01
C ARG A 108 -10.97 18.29 -20.89
N GLU A 109 -12.01 17.47 -20.69
CA GLU A 109 -13.11 17.75 -19.77
C GLU A 109 -13.27 16.70 -18.67
N GLY A 110 -13.46 17.20 -17.45
CA GLY A 110 -13.74 16.39 -16.26
C GLY A 110 -12.58 15.51 -15.83
N VAL A 111 -12.80 14.74 -14.77
CA VAL A 111 -11.78 13.90 -14.17
C VAL A 111 -11.99 12.45 -14.59
N THR A 112 -10.96 11.82 -15.15
CA THR A 112 -10.94 10.40 -15.51
C THR A 112 -9.87 9.71 -14.69
N VAL A 113 -10.26 8.75 -13.87
CA VAL A 113 -9.35 7.93 -13.07
C VAL A 113 -9.47 6.49 -13.53
N LEU A 114 -8.38 5.93 -14.07
CA LEU A 114 -8.31 4.52 -14.45
C LEU A 114 -7.20 3.86 -13.63
N ALA A 115 -7.50 2.71 -13.04
CA ALA A 115 -6.54 1.96 -12.24
C ALA A 115 -6.46 0.50 -12.65
N SER A 116 -5.31 -0.13 -12.38
CA SER A 116 -5.08 -1.57 -12.61
C SER A 116 -5.61 -2.01 -13.98
N ALA A 117 -6.56 -2.94 -14.03
CA ALA A 117 -7.15 -3.47 -15.25
C ALA A 117 -7.70 -2.39 -16.19
N ALA A 118 -8.42 -1.40 -15.66
CA ALA A 118 -8.92 -0.29 -16.46
C ALA A 118 -7.78 0.61 -16.98
N ALA A 119 -6.74 0.85 -16.19
CA ALA A 119 -5.57 1.60 -16.65
C ALA A 119 -4.88 0.91 -17.83
N CYS A 120 -4.76 -0.43 -17.79
CA CYS A 120 -4.21 -1.22 -18.89
C CYS A 120 -4.93 -1.01 -20.24
N THR A 121 -6.19 -0.58 -20.20
CA THR A 121 -6.98 -0.26 -21.40
C THR A 121 -6.63 1.09 -22.04
N ALA A 122 -5.94 1.98 -21.34
CA ALA A 122 -5.82 3.39 -21.73
C ALA A 122 -4.96 3.64 -22.98
N GLY A 123 -3.98 2.78 -23.24
CA GLY A 123 -3.04 2.93 -24.37
C GLY A 123 -3.59 2.45 -25.71
N LEU A 124 -2.74 2.48 -26.72
CA LEU A 124 -3.00 1.98 -28.08
C LEU A 124 -3.38 0.48 -28.08
N ALA A 125 -2.77 -0.27 -27.17
CA ALA A 125 -2.97 -1.69 -26.98
C ALA A 125 -2.93 -2.06 -25.49
N THR A 126 -3.49 -3.22 -25.18
CA THR A 126 -3.79 -3.69 -23.82
C THR A 126 -3.30 -5.11 -23.63
N VAL A 127 -2.76 -5.39 -22.44
CA VAL A 127 -2.34 -6.73 -22.04
C VAL A 127 -3.58 -7.54 -21.61
N PRO A 128 -3.89 -8.66 -22.27
CA PRO A 128 -4.93 -9.59 -21.84
C PRO A 128 -4.39 -10.50 -20.71
N VAL A 129 -4.20 -9.91 -19.53
CA VAL A 129 -3.42 -10.53 -18.44
C VAL A 129 -4.03 -11.83 -17.95
N TYR A 130 -5.36 -11.93 -17.80
CA TYR A 130 -6.00 -13.17 -17.34
C TYR A 130 -5.87 -14.28 -18.36
N GLU A 131 -6.00 -13.96 -19.65
CA GLU A 131 -5.82 -14.92 -20.73
C GLU A 131 -4.38 -15.42 -20.79
N ILE A 132 -3.38 -14.54 -20.66
CA ILE A 132 -1.97 -14.93 -20.73
C ILE A 132 -1.52 -15.65 -19.44
N TYR A 133 -1.81 -15.07 -18.28
CA TYR A 133 -1.27 -15.54 -17.00
C TYR A 133 -2.08 -16.68 -16.39
N LYS A 134 -3.42 -16.58 -16.37
CA LYS A 134 -4.28 -17.56 -15.71
C LYS A 134 -4.74 -18.67 -16.66
N VAL A 135 -5.11 -18.34 -17.91
CA VAL A 135 -5.55 -19.33 -18.92
C VAL A 135 -4.36 -19.99 -19.64
N GLY A 136 -3.23 -19.30 -19.78
CA GLY A 136 -2.03 -19.81 -20.43
C GLY A 136 -2.00 -19.59 -21.95
N ALA A 137 -2.74 -18.60 -22.46
CA ALA A 137 -2.69 -18.21 -23.87
C ALA A 137 -1.31 -17.67 -24.27
N ASP A 138 -0.98 -17.77 -25.56
CA ASP A 138 0.24 -17.16 -26.09
C ASP A 138 0.24 -15.64 -25.85
N PRO A 139 1.41 -15.03 -25.54
CA PRO A 139 1.50 -13.59 -25.35
C PRO A 139 1.07 -12.85 -26.62
N HIS A 140 0.15 -11.90 -26.49
CA HIS A 140 -0.38 -11.10 -27.58
C HIS A 140 -0.97 -9.78 -27.05
N TRP A 141 -1.15 -8.82 -27.94
CA TRP A 141 -1.83 -7.56 -27.65
C TRP A 141 -3.30 -7.59 -28.07
N ARG A 142 -4.15 -6.90 -27.31
CA ARG A 142 -5.50 -6.51 -27.73
C ARG A 142 -5.54 -5.01 -28.05
N PRO A 143 -6.36 -4.54 -29.01
CA PRO A 143 -6.55 -3.10 -29.22
C PRO A 143 -7.07 -2.42 -27.95
N GLY A 144 -6.48 -1.28 -27.58
CA GLY A 144 -6.87 -0.52 -26.40
C GLY A 144 -7.86 0.60 -26.72
N LEU A 145 -8.14 1.44 -25.71
CA LEU A 145 -8.97 2.63 -25.85
C LEU A 145 -8.23 3.77 -26.57
N ASP A 146 -6.90 3.76 -26.60
CA ASP A 146 -6.07 4.80 -27.23
C ASP A 146 -6.39 6.21 -26.72
N LEU A 147 -6.60 6.33 -25.40
CA LEU A 147 -6.86 7.61 -24.72
C LEU A 147 -5.63 8.52 -24.70
N LEU A 148 -4.45 7.97 -24.98
CA LEU A 148 -3.18 8.69 -24.99
C LEU A 148 -2.88 9.37 -26.34
N GLU A 149 -3.55 8.96 -27.43
CA GLU A 149 -3.37 9.56 -28.76
C GLU A 149 -3.69 11.06 -28.80
N PRO A 150 -4.81 11.56 -28.21
CA PRO A 150 -5.08 13.00 -28.16
C PRO A 150 -4.03 13.80 -27.39
N LEU A 151 -3.23 13.12 -26.57
CA LEU A 151 -2.14 13.70 -25.79
C LEU A 151 -0.81 13.66 -26.55
N GLY A 152 -0.78 13.18 -27.80
CA GLY A 152 0.43 13.03 -28.61
C GLY A 152 1.33 11.88 -28.16
N LEU A 153 0.79 10.93 -27.39
CA LEU A 153 1.53 9.79 -26.86
C LEU A 153 1.11 8.51 -27.57
N ARG A 154 1.99 8.01 -28.44
CA ARG A 154 1.86 6.67 -29.02
C ARG A 154 2.44 5.64 -28.04
N ALA A 155 1.62 5.18 -27.11
CA ALA A 155 2.08 4.28 -26.06
C ALA A 155 1.04 3.23 -25.66
N VAL A 156 1.54 2.15 -25.07
CA VAL A 156 0.76 1.22 -24.23
C VAL A 156 0.98 1.55 -22.76
N LEU A 157 0.00 1.25 -21.90
CA LEU A 157 0.14 1.40 -20.46
C LEU A 157 0.12 0.01 -19.80
N ILE A 158 1.12 -0.27 -18.97
CA ILE A 158 1.23 -1.51 -18.19
C ILE A 158 1.21 -1.14 -16.70
N PRO A 159 0.09 -1.40 -15.98
CA PRO A 159 0.02 -1.27 -14.52
C PRO A 159 0.81 -2.41 -13.84
N HIS A 160 0.88 -2.43 -12.51
CA HIS A 160 1.59 -3.47 -11.75
C HIS A 160 3.00 -3.74 -12.33
N PHE A 161 3.73 -2.67 -12.66
CA PHE A 161 4.94 -2.81 -13.47
C PHE A 161 6.09 -3.49 -12.72
N ASP A 162 6.19 -3.26 -11.42
CA ASP A 162 7.20 -3.82 -10.53
C ASP A 162 6.69 -5.02 -9.70
N ASN A 163 5.51 -5.56 -10.00
CA ASN A 163 4.88 -6.59 -9.16
C ASN A 163 5.78 -7.83 -8.95
N THR A 164 5.83 -8.30 -7.70
CA THR A 164 6.73 -9.40 -7.26
C THR A 164 6.00 -10.57 -6.62
N GLU A 165 4.70 -10.70 -6.85
CA GLU A 165 3.84 -11.72 -6.25
C GLU A 165 4.17 -13.16 -6.67
N GLY A 166 4.95 -13.36 -7.74
CA GLY A 166 5.30 -14.69 -8.24
C GLY A 166 6.19 -15.50 -7.31
N GLY A 167 6.87 -14.86 -6.34
CA GLY A 167 7.81 -15.47 -5.40
C GLY A 167 9.01 -16.14 -6.07
N THR A 168 8.81 -17.31 -6.67
CA THR A 168 9.83 -18.12 -7.37
C THR A 168 9.96 -17.83 -8.87
N HIS A 169 9.08 -17.02 -9.43
CA HIS A 169 9.09 -16.66 -10.86
C HIS A 169 8.85 -15.16 -11.09
N ASP A 170 9.28 -14.68 -12.26
CA ASP A 170 9.17 -13.28 -12.65
C ASP A 170 7.73 -12.92 -13.03
N THR A 171 7.05 -12.19 -12.16
CA THR A 171 5.71 -11.64 -12.42
C THR A 171 5.72 -10.21 -12.90
N ARG A 172 6.87 -9.52 -12.95
CA ARG A 172 6.95 -8.10 -13.30
C ARG A 172 6.17 -7.77 -14.56
N TYR A 173 5.71 -6.53 -14.69
CA TYR A 173 5.01 -6.02 -15.85
C TYR A 173 3.62 -6.64 -16.04
N CYS A 174 2.77 -6.59 -15.00
CA CYS A 174 1.41 -7.12 -15.04
C CYS A 174 1.38 -8.64 -15.30
N TYR A 175 2.12 -9.40 -14.48
CA TYR A 175 2.20 -10.88 -14.53
C TYR A 175 2.80 -11.48 -15.82
N LEU A 176 3.44 -10.65 -16.64
CA LEU A 176 4.08 -11.09 -17.88
C LEU A 176 5.48 -11.67 -17.64
N GLY A 177 6.27 -11.02 -16.80
CA GLY A 177 7.71 -11.19 -16.70
C GLY A 177 8.47 -10.68 -17.93
N GLU A 178 9.78 -10.45 -17.79
CA GLU A 178 10.62 -9.83 -18.83
C GLU A 178 10.56 -10.60 -20.16
N ARG A 179 10.54 -11.93 -20.09
CA ARG A 179 10.54 -12.79 -21.28
C ARG A 179 9.31 -12.59 -22.15
N ARG A 180 8.10 -12.50 -21.56
CA ARG A 180 6.86 -12.31 -22.33
C ARG A 180 6.74 -10.87 -22.81
N LEU A 181 7.03 -9.89 -21.95
CA LEU A 181 6.99 -8.47 -22.34
C LEU A 181 7.93 -8.18 -23.51
N SER A 182 9.19 -8.61 -23.45
CA SER A 182 10.18 -8.39 -24.53
C SER A 182 9.78 -9.01 -25.87
N ARG A 183 8.98 -10.09 -25.86
CA ARG A 183 8.38 -10.64 -27.09
C ARG A 183 7.27 -9.73 -27.60
N MET A 184 6.34 -9.37 -26.73
CA MET A 184 5.19 -8.53 -27.06
C MET A 184 5.61 -7.14 -27.53
N GLU A 185 6.63 -6.51 -26.94
CA GLU A 185 7.15 -5.20 -27.38
C GLU A 185 7.55 -5.17 -28.85
N ARG A 186 8.04 -6.28 -29.40
CA ARG A 186 8.44 -6.38 -30.82
C ARG A 186 7.25 -6.49 -31.77
N GLU A 187 6.08 -6.82 -31.26
CA GLU A 187 4.82 -6.91 -32.01
C GLU A 187 4.10 -5.56 -32.04
N LEU A 188 4.51 -4.59 -31.21
CA LEU A 188 3.94 -3.26 -31.23
C LEU A 188 4.33 -2.51 -32.51
N PRO A 189 3.44 -1.64 -33.02
CA PRO A 189 3.78 -0.78 -34.14
C PRO A 189 5.06 0.04 -33.89
N PRO A 190 5.93 0.24 -34.90
CA PRO A 190 7.19 0.96 -34.73
C PRO A 190 7.00 2.34 -34.09
N GLY A 191 7.84 2.63 -33.10
CA GLY A 191 7.83 3.90 -32.37
C GLY A 191 6.80 3.98 -31.24
N THR A 192 6.13 2.88 -30.90
CA THR A 192 5.27 2.80 -29.71
C THR A 192 6.13 2.62 -28.45
N ALA A 193 5.85 3.40 -27.41
CA ALA A 193 6.50 3.25 -26.10
C ALA A 193 5.64 2.40 -25.14
N VAL A 194 6.29 1.83 -24.13
CA VAL A 194 5.65 1.23 -22.96
C VAL A 194 5.74 2.22 -21.81
N LEU A 195 4.59 2.59 -21.25
CA LEU A 195 4.49 3.33 -20.00
C LEU A 195 4.18 2.32 -18.89
N GLY A 196 5.16 2.04 -18.05
CA GLY A 196 5.04 1.17 -16.89
C GLY A 196 4.72 1.96 -15.64
N LEU A 197 3.61 1.64 -14.96
CA LEU A 197 3.29 2.19 -13.65
C LEU A 197 3.46 1.13 -12.58
N ASP A 198 4.37 1.40 -11.65
CA ASP A 198 4.61 0.56 -10.49
C ASP A 198 3.37 0.49 -9.59
N GLU A 199 3.32 -0.53 -8.75
CA GLU A 199 2.29 -0.69 -7.73
C GLU A 199 2.26 0.52 -6.79
N HIS A 200 1.08 0.84 -6.28
CA HIS A 200 0.83 1.99 -5.44
C HIS A 200 1.43 3.30 -6.00
N THR A 201 1.37 3.48 -7.33
CA THR A 201 1.87 4.66 -8.04
C THR A 201 0.83 5.19 -9.02
N ALA A 202 0.73 6.52 -9.16
CA ALA A 202 -0.18 7.19 -10.06
C ALA A 202 0.55 8.21 -10.94
N LEU A 203 0.18 8.24 -12.22
CA LEU A 203 0.48 9.30 -13.17
C LEU A 203 -0.73 10.23 -13.29
N THR A 204 -0.55 11.49 -12.92
CA THR A 204 -1.57 12.53 -13.08
C THR A 204 -1.17 13.46 -14.20
N ILE A 205 -2.07 13.68 -15.16
CA ILE A 205 -1.90 14.61 -16.28
C ILE A 205 -3.03 15.63 -16.20
N ASP A 206 -2.66 16.87 -15.88
CA ASP A 206 -3.55 18.01 -16.02
C ASP A 206 -3.71 18.31 -17.52
N LEU A 207 -4.93 18.12 -18.03
CA LEU A 207 -5.20 18.20 -19.45
C LEU A 207 -5.25 19.64 -19.95
N GLU A 208 -5.24 20.66 -19.09
CA GLU A 208 -5.25 22.05 -19.54
C GLU A 208 -3.82 22.61 -19.59
N SER A 209 -3.10 22.52 -18.47
CA SER A 209 -1.72 22.98 -18.33
C SER A 209 -0.68 22.02 -18.92
N GLU A 210 -1.07 20.80 -19.28
CA GLU A 210 -0.18 19.69 -19.67
C GLU A 210 0.87 19.33 -18.60
N MET A 211 0.64 19.72 -17.34
CA MET A 211 1.49 19.34 -16.22
C MET A 211 1.31 17.87 -15.87
N VAL A 212 2.44 17.20 -15.66
CA VAL A 212 2.52 15.78 -15.33
C VAL A 212 3.12 15.60 -13.95
N ARG A 213 2.50 14.75 -13.12
CA ARG A 213 3.00 14.39 -11.79
C ARG A 213 2.99 12.88 -11.62
N VAL A 214 4.12 12.35 -11.13
CA VAL A 214 4.20 10.98 -10.63
C VAL A 214 4.06 11.03 -9.11
N ALA A 215 3.08 10.32 -8.57
CA ALA A 215 2.78 10.28 -7.13
C ALA A 215 2.64 8.84 -6.66
N GLY A 216 2.73 8.60 -5.35
CA GLY A 216 2.70 7.26 -4.77
C GLY A 216 4.08 6.77 -4.35
N ARG A 217 4.35 5.48 -4.48
CA ARG A 217 5.51 4.82 -3.85
C ARG A 217 6.63 4.45 -4.82
N GLY A 218 6.30 4.06 -6.05
CA GLY A 218 7.23 3.64 -7.07
C GLY A 218 7.52 4.75 -8.08
N GLY A 219 7.51 4.42 -9.36
CA GLY A 219 7.72 5.36 -10.44
C GLY A 219 6.92 5.08 -11.71
N LEU A 220 7.09 5.98 -12.68
CA LEU A 220 6.72 5.77 -14.06
C LEU A 220 7.98 5.37 -14.84
N THR A 221 7.95 4.19 -15.44
CA THR A 221 8.97 3.76 -16.40
C THR A 221 8.51 4.05 -17.82
N VAL A 222 9.30 4.80 -18.59
CA VAL A 222 9.08 4.99 -20.03
C VAL A 222 10.09 4.15 -20.79
N ARG A 223 9.64 3.08 -21.43
CA ARG A 223 10.49 2.10 -22.11
C ARG A 223 10.23 2.09 -23.62
N ARG A 224 11.30 2.12 -24.43
CA ARG A 224 11.23 2.01 -25.89
C ARG A 224 12.56 1.47 -26.45
N GLY A 225 12.46 0.47 -27.33
CA GLY A 225 13.60 -0.01 -28.10
C GLY A 225 14.79 -0.48 -27.26
N GLY A 226 14.53 -1.10 -26.09
CA GLY A 226 15.56 -1.56 -25.15
C GLY A 226 16.17 -0.47 -24.26
N SER A 227 15.80 0.80 -24.46
CA SER A 227 16.13 1.89 -23.56
C SER A 227 14.95 2.19 -22.63
N PHE A 228 15.24 2.66 -21.43
CA PHE A 228 14.22 3.09 -20.49
C PHE A 228 14.66 4.32 -19.70
N ALA A 229 13.69 5.11 -19.27
CA ALA A 229 13.85 6.18 -18.30
C ALA A 229 12.86 5.95 -17.16
N VAL A 230 13.29 6.20 -15.92
CA VAL A 230 12.44 6.09 -14.72
C VAL A 230 12.22 7.48 -14.16
N LEU A 231 10.95 7.83 -13.97
CA LEU A 231 10.50 9.04 -13.31
C LEU A 231 9.96 8.64 -11.93
N PRO A 232 10.72 8.82 -10.84
CA PRO A 232 10.29 8.39 -9.51
C PRO A 232 9.11 9.22 -9.00
N ALA A 233 8.37 8.70 -8.03
CA ALA A 233 7.35 9.46 -7.31
C ALA A 233 7.92 10.79 -6.76
N GLY A 234 7.09 11.83 -6.81
CA GLY A 234 7.47 13.22 -6.55
C GLY A 234 7.90 14.00 -7.80
N THR A 235 8.20 13.31 -8.91
CA THR A 235 8.53 13.99 -10.17
C THR A 235 7.37 14.85 -10.65
N CYS A 236 7.68 16.12 -10.93
CA CYS A 236 6.79 17.06 -11.59
C CYS A 236 7.45 17.53 -12.88
N THR A 237 6.79 17.31 -14.01
CA THR A 237 7.29 17.65 -15.36
C THR A 237 6.10 18.05 -16.24
N ASP A 238 6.29 18.11 -17.55
CA ASP A 238 5.24 18.38 -18.52
C ASP A 238 5.05 17.21 -19.49
N LEU A 239 3.95 17.26 -20.25
CA LEU A 239 3.62 16.24 -21.23
C LEU A 239 4.62 16.21 -22.39
N ALA A 240 5.31 17.33 -22.69
CA ALA A 240 6.34 17.38 -23.73
C ALA A 240 7.56 16.51 -23.37
N GLU A 241 7.96 16.49 -22.10
CA GLU A 241 9.01 15.60 -21.61
C GLU A 241 8.60 14.12 -21.74
N ILE A 242 7.38 13.76 -21.37
CA ILE A 242 6.89 12.38 -21.54
C ILE A 242 6.88 11.98 -23.02
N ARG A 243 6.44 12.87 -23.92
CA ARG A 243 6.48 12.65 -25.38
C ARG A 243 7.92 12.44 -25.86
N ARG A 244 8.87 13.24 -25.36
CA ARG A 244 10.29 13.14 -25.72
C ARG A 244 10.91 11.83 -25.26
N LEU A 245 10.62 11.38 -24.03
CA LEU A 245 11.05 10.07 -23.52
C LEU A 245 10.42 8.93 -24.32
N ALA A 246 9.11 9.01 -24.61
CA ALA A 246 8.41 8.05 -25.46
C ALA A 246 8.93 8.05 -26.92
N ALA A 247 9.52 9.16 -27.37
CA ALA A 247 10.21 9.27 -28.65
C ALA A 247 11.60 8.58 -28.66
N GLY A 248 12.12 8.17 -27.50
CA GLY A 248 13.47 7.61 -27.32
C GLY A 248 14.54 8.64 -26.96
N GLY A 249 14.15 9.84 -26.50
CA GLY A 249 15.09 10.83 -25.97
C GLY A 249 15.69 10.39 -24.63
N ALA A 250 16.98 10.68 -24.40
CA ALA A 250 17.63 10.43 -23.10
C ALA A 250 17.01 11.31 -22.01
N ALA A 251 16.82 10.81 -20.78
CA ALA A 251 16.28 11.64 -19.69
C ALA A 251 17.06 12.95 -19.53
N ALA A 252 16.34 14.07 -19.37
CA ALA A 252 17.00 15.32 -19.00
C ALA A 252 17.70 15.10 -17.64
N PRO A 253 18.90 15.67 -17.41
CA PRO A 253 19.52 15.61 -16.09
C PRO A 253 18.52 16.17 -15.07
N ALA A 254 18.24 15.40 -14.01
CA ALA A 254 17.42 15.91 -12.91
C ALA A 254 18.02 17.24 -12.41
N PRO A 255 17.23 18.27 -12.09
CA PRO A 255 17.76 19.42 -11.38
C PRO A 255 18.37 18.92 -10.08
N ALA A 256 19.67 19.16 -9.89
CA ALA A 256 20.40 18.72 -8.71
C ALA A 256 19.70 19.24 -7.46
N THR A 257 19.14 18.32 -6.66
CA THR A 257 18.82 18.60 -5.27
C THR A 257 20.14 18.93 -4.58
N ALA A 258 20.33 20.20 -4.24
CA ALA A 258 21.47 20.66 -3.47
C ALA A 258 21.40 20.04 -2.06
N ALA A 259 22.13 18.95 -1.86
CA ALA A 259 22.53 18.46 -0.55
C ALA A 259 24.06 18.57 -0.48
N ASP A 260 24.55 19.05 0.68
CA ASP A 260 25.93 19.25 1.11
C ASP A 260 26.62 20.60 0.79
N SER A 261 26.35 21.57 1.65
CA SER A 261 27.44 22.27 2.36
C SER A 261 26.97 22.68 3.77
N ALA A 262 27.56 22.06 4.78
CA ALA A 262 27.40 22.45 6.18
C ALA A 262 28.23 23.70 6.50
N GLY A 263 27.60 24.70 7.11
CA GLY A 263 28.24 25.87 7.73
C GLY A 263 27.20 26.65 8.55
N PRO A 264 27.47 27.04 9.81
CA PRO A 264 26.42 27.44 10.74
C PRO A 264 26.13 28.95 10.69
N ALA A 265 24.84 29.31 10.81
CA ALA A 265 24.30 30.31 11.75
C ALA A 265 23.15 31.20 11.21
N SER A 266 22.17 31.35 12.11
CA SER A 266 21.20 32.43 12.29
C SER A 266 19.84 32.35 11.59
N ALA A 267 18.83 32.63 12.41
CA ALA A 267 17.41 32.45 12.20
C ALA A 267 16.76 33.62 11.45
N SER A 268 15.76 33.31 10.61
CA SER A 268 14.62 34.17 10.33
C SER A 268 13.50 33.35 9.68
N ALA A 269 12.29 33.51 10.20
CA ALA A 269 11.06 32.89 9.74
C ALA A 269 10.58 33.47 8.40
N ALA A 270 10.07 32.61 7.51
CA ALA A 270 8.98 32.88 6.57
C ALA A 270 8.54 31.57 5.88
N ASP A 271 7.23 31.45 5.68
CA ASP A 271 6.50 30.37 4.99
C ASP A 271 7.22 29.74 3.79
N SER A 272 7.37 28.42 3.80
CA SER A 272 7.39 27.64 2.56
C SER A 272 6.92 26.21 2.81
N ALA A 273 5.94 25.80 2.00
CA ALA A 273 5.34 24.47 2.00
C ALA A 273 6.40 23.40 1.72
N ALA A 274 6.50 22.44 2.63
CA ALA A 274 7.40 21.29 2.51
C ALA A 274 7.05 20.41 1.28
N PRO A 275 8.05 19.79 0.63
CA PRO A 275 7.82 18.91 -0.52
C PRO A 275 7.09 17.63 -0.09
N ALA A 276 6.06 17.26 -0.85
CA ALA A 276 5.15 16.14 -0.60
C ALA A 276 5.77 14.73 -0.80
N SER A 277 7.10 14.56 -0.66
CA SER A 277 7.76 13.26 -0.88
C SER A 277 7.86 12.39 0.38
N ALA A 278 7.17 12.73 1.47
CA ALA A 278 7.23 12.02 2.75
C ALA A 278 5.89 11.36 3.20
N LEU A 279 4.89 11.28 2.32
CA LEU A 279 3.53 10.81 2.65
C LEU A 279 3.17 9.43 2.07
N ALA A 280 4.16 8.62 1.70
CA ALA A 280 3.90 7.22 1.35
C ALA A 280 3.63 6.40 2.62
N GLY A 281 2.35 6.14 2.92
CA GLY A 281 1.96 5.21 4.00
C GLY A 281 2.47 3.78 3.74
N ALA A 282 2.76 3.03 4.81
CA ALA A 282 3.22 1.63 4.74
C ALA A 282 2.17 0.73 4.09
N THR A 283 2.59 -0.29 3.33
CA THR A 283 1.67 -1.31 2.79
C THR A 283 1.17 -2.24 3.90
N LEU A 284 0.11 -3.00 3.62
CA LEU A 284 -0.36 -4.00 4.58
C LEU A 284 0.70 -5.08 4.85
N GLU A 285 1.45 -5.51 3.84
CA GLU A 285 2.54 -6.48 4.01
C GLU A 285 3.66 -5.95 4.91
N GLU A 286 4.11 -4.71 4.70
CA GLU A 286 5.09 -4.04 5.56
C GLU A 286 4.59 -3.95 7.00
N THR A 287 3.30 -3.69 7.17
CA THR A 287 2.62 -3.64 8.48
C THR A 287 2.63 -5.02 9.16
N ILE A 288 2.31 -6.09 8.45
CA ILE A 288 2.37 -7.48 8.95
C ILE A 288 3.78 -7.79 9.46
N GLN A 289 4.81 -7.52 8.64
CA GLN A 289 6.21 -7.78 9.00
C GLN A 289 6.67 -6.93 10.19
N SER A 290 6.24 -5.67 10.25
CA SER A 290 6.55 -4.75 11.36
C SER A 290 5.89 -5.21 12.66
N CYS A 291 4.61 -5.59 12.60
CA CYS A 291 3.87 -6.12 13.75
C CYS A 291 4.56 -7.37 14.33
N GLU A 292 4.97 -8.32 13.48
CA GLU A 292 5.66 -9.53 13.93
C GLU A 292 6.98 -9.19 14.65
N LYS A 293 7.78 -8.27 14.10
CA LYS A 293 9.04 -7.82 14.71
C LYS A 293 8.82 -7.13 16.06
N LEU A 294 7.86 -6.21 16.13
CA LEU A 294 7.52 -5.48 17.36
C LEU A 294 7.02 -6.44 18.44
N PHE A 295 6.14 -7.36 18.08
CA PHE A 295 5.64 -8.39 18.99
C PHE A 295 6.78 -9.26 19.53
N ARG A 296 7.66 -9.75 18.66
CA ARG A 296 8.82 -10.57 19.06
C ARG A 296 9.75 -9.82 20.02
N SER A 297 9.96 -8.52 19.77
CA SER A 297 10.76 -7.67 20.66
C SER A 297 10.10 -7.48 22.03
N ALA A 298 8.77 -7.27 22.06
CA ALA A 298 8.00 -7.14 23.30
C ALA A 298 8.05 -8.42 24.14
N VAL A 299 7.89 -9.59 23.50
CA VAL A 299 7.98 -10.90 24.18
C VAL A 299 9.38 -11.16 24.73
N ALA A 300 10.44 -10.70 24.05
CA ALA A 300 11.82 -10.85 24.54
C ALA A 300 12.11 -9.99 25.79
N LYS A 301 11.36 -8.88 26.00
CA LYS A 301 11.46 -7.97 27.15
C LYS A 301 10.34 -8.17 28.19
N PRO A 302 9.78 -9.38 28.27
CA PRO A 302 8.47 -9.70 28.86
C PRO A 302 7.40 -8.60 28.92
N ASP A 303 7.30 -7.71 27.93
CA ASP A 303 6.34 -6.60 27.92
C ASP A 303 5.03 -7.02 27.27
N MET A 304 4.11 -7.55 28.09
CA MET A 304 2.80 -8.02 27.63
C MET A 304 1.90 -6.89 27.09
N VAL A 305 2.08 -5.66 27.58
CA VAL A 305 1.28 -4.50 27.14
C VAL A 305 1.71 -4.08 25.73
N ALA A 306 3.01 -3.98 25.50
CA ALA A 306 3.54 -3.70 24.16
C ALA A 306 3.16 -4.79 23.16
N ALA A 307 3.25 -6.07 23.56
CA ALA A 307 2.86 -7.19 22.70
C ALA A 307 1.36 -7.14 22.34
N ALA A 308 0.47 -6.85 23.29
CA ALA A 308 -0.96 -6.68 23.03
C ALA A 308 -1.25 -5.47 22.14
N ARG A 309 -0.53 -4.36 22.32
CA ARG A 309 -0.68 -3.16 21.49
C ARG A 309 -0.35 -3.44 20.02
N SER A 310 0.73 -4.17 19.73
CA SER A 310 1.09 -4.54 18.34
C SER A 310 -0.01 -5.33 17.63
N VAL A 311 -0.74 -6.19 18.36
CA VAL A 311 -1.88 -6.94 17.81
C VAL A 311 -3.06 -6.01 17.47
N LEU A 312 -3.37 -5.07 18.36
CA LEU A 312 -4.44 -4.08 18.13
C LEU A 312 -4.12 -3.11 16.99
N GLU A 313 -2.86 -2.72 16.85
CA GLU A 313 -2.39 -1.89 15.73
C GLU A 313 -2.55 -2.64 14.39
N LEU A 314 -2.23 -3.93 14.34
CA LEU A 314 -2.46 -4.76 13.15
C LEU A 314 -3.94 -4.85 12.78
N GLU A 315 -4.84 -5.01 13.76
CA GLU A 315 -6.29 -5.03 13.54
C GLU A 315 -6.79 -3.71 12.94
N ALA A 316 -6.34 -2.58 13.49
CA ALA A 316 -6.72 -1.26 13.01
C ALA A 316 -6.26 -1.02 11.55
N GLU A 317 -5.06 -1.50 11.18
CA GLU A 317 -4.60 -1.44 9.80
C GLU A 317 -5.41 -2.36 8.88
N MET A 318 -5.74 -3.59 9.30
CA MET A 318 -6.62 -4.47 8.52
C MET A 318 -7.96 -3.79 8.18
N VAL A 319 -8.54 -3.03 9.11
CA VAL A 319 -9.79 -2.28 8.86
C VAL A 319 -9.61 -1.17 7.82
N LYS A 320 -8.48 -0.46 7.82
CA LYS A 320 -8.18 0.58 6.83
C LYS A 320 -8.02 0.00 5.42
N TRP A 321 -7.36 -1.16 5.34
CA TRP A 321 -7.12 -1.88 4.09
C TRP A 321 -8.31 -2.73 3.64
N ALA A 322 -9.35 -2.88 4.46
CA ALA A 322 -10.54 -3.67 4.12
C ALA A 322 -11.34 -3.15 2.92
N ALA A 323 -11.12 -1.89 2.52
CA ALA A 323 -11.77 -1.31 1.35
C ALA A 323 -11.02 -1.59 0.04
N ASP A 324 -9.76 -2.02 0.13
CA ASP A 324 -8.93 -2.31 -1.04
C ASP A 324 -9.55 -3.45 -1.85
N THR A 325 -9.70 -3.22 -3.16
CA THR A 325 -10.45 -4.10 -4.07
C THR A 325 -9.55 -5.04 -4.87
N GLU A 326 -8.23 -4.93 -4.72
CA GLU A 326 -7.28 -5.83 -5.37
C GLU A 326 -7.31 -7.22 -4.72
N GLU A 327 -7.78 -8.21 -5.49
CA GLU A 327 -7.98 -9.58 -5.01
C GLU A 327 -6.67 -10.39 -4.92
N ASP A 328 -5.63 -10.03 -5.69
CA ASP A 328 -4.39 -10.81 -5.78
C ASP A 328 -3.41 -10.56 -4.59
N ALA A 329 -3.60 -9.50 -3.79
CA ALA A 329 -2.63 -9.11 -2.75
C ALA A 329 -2.60 -10.02 -1.50
N GLY A 330 -3.61 -10.87 -1.25
CA GLY A 330 -3.64 -11.88 -0.15
C GLY A 330 -3.42 -11.37 1.29
N GLY A 331 -3.17 -10.07 1.48
CA GLY A 331 -2.57 -9.53 2.70
C GLY A 331 -3.52 -9.52 3.90
N VAL A 332 -4.83 -9.34 3.68
CA VAL A 332 -5.80 -9.30 4.79
C VAL A 332 -5.96 -10.66 5.46
N ASP A 333 -5.94 -11.75 4.70
CA ASP A 333 -6.04 -13.09 5.26
C ASP A 333 -4.75 -13.50 5.97
N GLN A 334 -3.59 -13.16 5.41
CA GLN A 334 -2.29 -13.34 6.08
C GLN A 334 -2.21 -12.53 7.39
N ALA A 335 -2.65 -11.27 7.37
CA ALA A 335 -2.71 -10.43 8.58
C ALA A 335 -3.64 -11.04 9.64
N ARG A 336 -4.80 -11.58 9.22
CA ARG A 336 -5.74 -12.24 10.14
C ARG A 336 -5.14 -13.50 10.77
N GLU A 337 -4.42 -14.30 9.98
CA GLU A 337 -3.79 -15.52 10.48
C GLU A 337 -2.63 -15.20 11.44
N LEU A 338 -1.79 -14.22 11.10
CA LEU A 338 -0.77 -13.72 12.02
C LEU A 338 -1.41 -13.22 13.31
N MET A 339 -2.45 -12.38 13.23
CA MET A 339 -3.15 -11.85 14.40
C MET A 339 -3.65 -12.97 15.32
N ARG A 340 -4.26 -14.04 14.77
CA ARG A 340 -4.70 -15.22 15.54
C ARG A 340 -3.54 -15.91 16.25
N LEU A 341 -2.42 -16.10 15.55
CA LEU A 341 -1.21 -16.69 16.11
C LEU A 341 -0.65 -15.84 17.25
N LEU A 342 -0.58 -14.51 17.07
CA LEU A 342 -0.10 -13.59 18.10
C LEU A 342 -1.02 -13.57 19.33
N ILE A 343 -2.35 -13.61 19.15
CA ILE A 343 -3.33 -13.73 20.24
C ILE A 343 -3.15 -15.03 21.02
N ALA A 344 -2.99 -16.17 20.33
CA ALA A 344 -2.73 -17.46 20.99
C ALA A 344 -1.45 -17.39 21.82
N ARG A 345 -0.38 -16.79 21.27
CA ARG A 345 0.89 -16.61 21.96
C ARG A 345 0.79 -15.69 23.18
N LEU A 346 -0.01 -14.62 23.11
CA LEU A 346 -0.31 -13.78 24.27
C LEU A 346 -0.99 -14.60 25.38
N GLY A 347 -1.93 -15.47 25.02
CA GLY A 347 -2.60 -16.39 25.95
C GLY A 347 -1.63 -17.32 26.66
N GLU A 348 -0.70 -17.94 25.93
CA GLU A 348 0.35 -18.82 26.51
C GLU A 348 1.26 -18.08 27.51
N LEU A 349 1.70 -16.87 27.13
CA LEU A 349 2.55 -16.04 27.97
C LEU A 349 1.82 -15.57 29.22
N ALA A 350 0.55 -15.16 29.09
CA ALA A 350 -0.29 -14.78 30.22
C ALA A 350 -0.53 -15.96 31.18
N ALA A 351 -0.79 -17.17 30.66
CA ALA A 351 -0.93 -18.37 31.47
C ALA A 351 0.35 -18.70 32.23
N THR A 352 1.51 -18.62 31.57
CA THR A 352 2.82 -18.87 32.18
C THR A 352 3.14 -17.84 33.27
N ALA A 353 2.88 -16.56 33.01
CA ALA A 353 3.05 -15.48 33.98
C ALA A 353 2.12 -15.67 35.19
N SER A 354 0.87 -16.08 34.96
CA SER A 354 -0.09 -16.37 36.02
C SER A 354 0.38 -17.52 36.91
N VAL A 355 0.79 -18.65 36.32
CA VAL A 355 1.34 -19.80 37.08
C VAL A 355 2.55 -19.37 37.90
N ARG A 356 3.51 -18.63 37.32
CA ARG A 356 4.66 -18.07 38.05
C ARG A 356 4.25 -17.16 39.20
N SER A 357 3.28 -16.26 38.99
CA SER A 357 2.81 -15.33 40.02
C SER A 357 2.15 -16.03 41.22
N LEU A 358 1.47 -17.16 40.99
CA LEU A 358 0.82 -17.94 42.04
C LEU A 358 1.79 -18.87 42.77
N SER A 359 2.78 -19.42 42.06
CA SER A 359 3.74 -20.38 42.61
C SER A 359 4.91 -19.72 43.36
N LEU A 360 5.27 -18.49 43.01
CA LEU A 360 6.34 -17.75 43.69
C LEU A 360 6.07 -17.51 45.18
N PRO A 361 4.92 -16.94 45.60
CA PRO A 361 4.60 -16.80 47.03
C PRO A 361 4.58 -18.15 47.75
N ALA A 362 3.98 -19.17 47.14
CA ALA A 362 3.92 -20.53 47.71
C ALA A 362 5.31 -21.17 47.94
N LEU A 363 6.34 -20.71 47.24
CA LEU A 363 7.73 -21.16 47.42
C LEU A 363 8.53 -20.22 48.32
N VAL A 364 8.40 -18.91 48.15
CA VAL A 364 9.19 -17.90 48.85
C VAL A 364 8.73 -17.75 50.30
N ASP A 365 7.43 -17.75 50.57
CA ASP A 365 6.91 -17.50 51.92
C ASP A 365 7.34 -18.59 52.93
N PRO A 366 7.33 -19.91 52.61
CA PRO A 366 7.91 -20.93 53.48
C PRO A 366 9.41 -20.78 53.71
N LEU A 367 10.17 -20.32 52.70
CA LEU A 367 11.61 -20.08 52.82
C LEU A 367 11.89 -18.87 53.73
N LEU A 368 11.05 -17.84 53.68
CA LEU A 368 11.11 -16.73 54.63
C LEU A 368 10.78 -17.19 56.06
N GLY A 369 9.78 -18.05 56.23
CA GLY A 369 9.47 -18.67 57.53
C GLY A 369 10.62 -19.52 58.07
N LEU A 370 11.28 -20.31 57.22
CA LEU A 370 12.49 -21.06 57.58
C LEU A 370 13.63 -20.13 57.99
N ARG A 371 13.84 -19.04 57.24
CA ARG A 371 14.86 -18.03 57.56
C ARG A 371 14.61 -17.40 58.94
N GLU A 372 13.36 -17.08 59.25
CA GLU A 372 12.97 -16.52 60.55
C GLU A 372 13.20 -17.52 61.69
N GLY A 373 12.83 -18.80 61.49
CA GLY A 373 13.14 -19.87 62.44
C GLY A 373 14.64 -20.01 62.73
N LEU A 374 15.47 -19.99 61.69
CA LEU A 374 16.94 -20.05 61.82
C LEU A 374 17.51 -18.86 62.61
N ARG A 375 16.94 -17.66 62.46
CA ARG A 375 17.33 -16.48 63.24
C ARG A 375 16.96 -16.62 64.71
N ASN A 376 15.77 -17.12 65.00
CA ASN A 376 15.31 -17.34 66.38
C ASN A 376 16.16 -18.39 67.12
N GLU A 377 16.71 -19.36 66.40
CA GLU A 377 17.67 -20.35 66.92
C GLU A 377 19.12 -19.82 67.01
N GLY A 378 19.37 -18.56 66.63
CA GLY A 378 20.70 -17.94 66.65
C GLY A 378 21.63 -18.38 65.51
N ARG A 379 21.13 -19.09 64.50
CA ARG A 379 21.91 -19.57 63.34
C ARG A 379 21.95 -18.55 62.20
N TYR A 380 22.52 -17.37 62.50
CA TYR A 380 22.54 -16.24 61.57
C TYR A 380 23.25 -16.54 60.24
N ASP A 381 24.37 -17.27 60.28
CA ASP A 381 25.13 -17.63 59.07
C ASP A 381 24.28 -18.38 58.03
N LEU A 382 23.39 -19.27 58.48
CA LEU A 382 22.50 -20.04 57.60
C LEU A 382 21.31 -19.21 57.12
N ALA A 383 20.80 -18.30 57.96
CA ALA A 383 19.76 -17.37 57.58
C ALA A 383 20.25 -16.40 56.48
N ASP A 384 21.50 -15.96 56.56
CA ASP A 384 22.13 -15.08 55.58
C ASP A 384 22.49 -15.83 54.29
N ALA A 385 22.94 -17.08 54.38
CA ALA A 385 23.11 -17.94 53.22
C ALA A 385 21.80 -18.15 52.45
N LEU A 386 20.67 -18.32 53.16
CA LEU A 386 19.35 -18.44 52.55
C LEU A 386 18.89 -17.13 51.89
N ARG A 387 19.16 -15.97 52.50
CA ARG A 387 18.91 -14.66 51.88
C ARG A 387 19.73 -14.47 50.60
N ALA A 388 21.01 -14.85 50.62
CA ALA A 388 21.88 -14.78 49.45
C ALA A 388 21.40 -15.71 48.32
N ALA A 389 20.94 -16.92 48.65
CA ALA A 389 20.36 -17.85 47.67
C ALA A 389 19.06 -17.29 47.04
N LEU A 390 18.18 -16.68 47.85
CA LEU A 390 16.98 -16.00 47.33
C LEU A 390 17.35 -14.83 46.41
N LEU A 391 18.36 -14.04 46.77
CA LEU A 391 18.84 -12.94 45.95
C LEU A 391 19.45 -13.43 44.62
N GLN A 392 20.21 -14.53 44.64
CA GLN A 392 20.72 -15.17 43.42
C GLN A 392 19.59 -15.69 42.52
N ALA A 393 18.45 -16.07 43.10
CA ALA A 393 17.25 -16.45 42.37
C ALA A 393 16.40 -15.23 41.93
N GLY A 394 16.86 -14.00 42.16
CA GLY A 394 16.18 -12.76 41.78
C GLY A 394 15.09 -12.29 42.76
N VAL A 395 15.07 -12.83 43.98
CA VAL A 395 14.15 -12.42 45.05
C VAL A 395 14.90 -11.54 46.05
N VAL A 396 14.56 -10.26 46.08
CA VAL A 396 15.09 -9.31 47.06
C VAL A 396 14.23 -9.39 48.32
N VAL A 397 14.86 -9.64 49.46
CA VAL A 397 14.17 -9.65 50.76
C VAL A 397 14.55 -8.39 51.54
N GLU A 398 13.53 -7.68 52.01
CA GLU A 398 13.62 -6.50 52.86
C GLU A 398 13.01 -6.82 54.23
N ASP A 399 13.78 -6.66 55.30
CA ASP A 399 13.31 -6.93 56.65
C ASP A 399 12.60 -5.68 57.19
N THR A 400 11.33 -5.79 57.58
CA THR A 400 10.55 -4.67 58.14
C THR A 400 10.09 -4.98 59.57
N PRO A 401 9.70 -3.96 60.38
CA PRO A 401 9.15 -4.19 61.72
C PRO A 401 7.90 -5.09 61.76
N ASP A 402 7.16 -5.16 60.65
CA ASP A 402 5.96 -6.00 60.50
C ASP A 402 6.27 -7.39 59.92
N GLY A 403 7.55 -7.73 59.71
CA GLY A 403 8.02 -8.98 59.11
C GLY A 403 8.78 -8.79 57.78
N PRO A 404 9.37 -9.86 57.23
CA PRO A 404 10.10 -9.80 55.96
C PRO A 404 9.15 -9.60 54.77
N ARG A 405 9.45 -8.64 53.90
CA ARG A 405 8.80 -8.44 52.61
C ARG A 405 9.76 -8.83 51.49
N TRP A 406 9.21 -9.22 50.34
CA TRP A 406 10.04 -9.57 49.19
C TRP A 406 9.52 -8.98 47.88
N THR A 407 10.45 -8.69 46.97
CA THR A 407 10.18 -8.24 45.60
C THR A 407 11.06 -9.02 44.63
N LEU A 408 10.72 -8.98 43.34
CA LEU A 408 11.59 -9.51 42.29
C LEU A 408 12.52 -8.42 41.77
N THR A 409 13.77 -8.76 41.48
CA THR A 409 14.64 -7.89 40.68
C THR A 409 14.08 -7.78 39.26
N SER A 410 13.83 -6.54 38.82
CA SER A 410 13.38 -6.21 37.46
C SER A 410 14.36 -6.59 36.36
#